data_AF-A0A812F159-F1
#
_entry.id   AF-A0A812F159-F1
#
_cell.length_a   1.000
_cell.length_b   1.000
_cell.length_c   1.000
_cell.angle_alpha   90.00
_cell.angle_beta   90.00
_cell.angle_gamma   90.00
#
_symmetry.space_group_name_H-M   'P 1'
#
loop_
_entity.id
_entity.type
_entity.pdbx_description
1 polymer ?
#
loop_
_entity_poly.entity_id
_entity_poly.type
_entity_poly.pdbx_seq_one_letter_code
_entity_poly.pdbx_strand_id
1 'polypeptide(L)'
;MIDDKKIVFCGLPASGKTTFLGALSYLAENSDDNNALKLVELQEQRYFFNSLADTWVGCEPMMRTKVDSQDSIEMTLSDLGLTFNVEMPDLSGETWASIWAEHEVSPEVNHLLSQCTSVAFFIHVDNISTPLSLSEENSMLQGSSRIGPLSEPLEVWDANKHASTQAVTVDLLIKASSMMQGANKRVAIILSAWDTVSPDDQSPQNFISIQMPLLYQYLNSRLDFRDFKVYGVSAQGGCLTKQKDALLDIDDPTHRIKVIENEGAQHNDLTKILSWLVNE
;
A
#
# COMPACT_ATOMS: atom_id res chain seq x y z
N MET A 1 16.20 26.92 2.31
CA MET A 1 16.40 25.51 2.70
C MET A 1 15.32 24.77 1.96
N ILE A 2 15.72 23.87 1.05
CA ILE A 2 14.76 23.01 0.37
C ILE A 2 14.37 22.00 1.45
N ASP A 3 13.14 22.11 1.97
CA ASP A 3 12.59 21.06 2.83
C ASP A 3 12.37 19.86 1.91
N ASP A 4 13.30 18.90 1.92
CA ASP A 4 13.14 17.63 1.20
C ASP A 4 11.92 16.94 1.79
N LYS A 5 10.81 16.97 1.05
CA LYS A 5 9.58 16.31 1.49
C LYS A 5 9.83 14.81 1.54
N LYS A 6 9.27 14.14 2.54
CA LYS A 6 9.40 12.69 2.71
C LYS A 6 8.04 12.01 2.70
N ILE A 7 7.95 10.92 1.94
CA ILE A 7 6.79 10.03 1.87
C ILE A 7 7.20 8.69 2.47
N VAL A 8 6.44 8.18 3.44
CA VAL A 8 6.62 6.82 3.95
C VAL A 8 5.64 5.87 3.27
N PHE A 9 6.13 4.73 2.77
CA PHE A 9 5.25 3.64 2.37
C PHE A 9 4.97 2.72 3.56
N CYS A 10 3.70 2.60 3.89
CA CYS A 10 3.19 1.78 4.97
C CYS A 10 2.31 0.66 4.43
N GLY A 11 2.26 -0.48 5.11
CA GLY A 11 1.25 -1.50 4.81
C GLY A 11 1.67 -2.87 5.29
N LEU A 12 0.67 -3.71 5.56
CA LEU A 12 0.86 -5.08 6.04
C LEU A 12 1.58 -5.97 5.01
N PRO A 13 2.01 -7.17 5.41
CA PRO A 13 2.62 -8.10 4.48
C PRO A 13 1.73 -8.42 3.29
N ALA A 14 2.35 -8.60 2.13
CA ALA A 14 1.68 -8.85 0.84
C ALA A 14 0.67 -7.76 0.42
N SER A 15 0.87 -6.50 0.84
CA SER A 15 0.02 -5.37 0.44
C SER A 15 0.31 -4.78 -0.95
N GLY A 16 1.26 -5.33 -1.71
CA GLY A 16 1.60 -4.86 -3.07
C GLY A 16 2.69 -3.79 -3.16
N LYS A 17 3.33 -3.43 -2.03
CA LYS A 17 4.43 -2.43 -1.96
C LYS A 17 5.58 -2.71 -2.93
N THR A 18 6.11 -3.94 -2.93
CA THR A 18 7.25 -4.32 -3.78
C THR A 18 6.93 -4.24 -5.27
N THR A 19 5.73 -4.69 -5.66
CA THR A 19 5.28 -4.59 -7.06
C THR A 19 5.09 -3.13 -7.48
N PHE A 20 4.53 -2.29 -6.59
CA PHE A 20 4.42 -0.86 -6.82
C PHE A 20 5.80 -0.22 -7.00
N LEU A 21 6.76 -0.58 -6.14
CA LEU A 21 8.12 -0.05 -6.22
C LEU A 21 8.84 -0.48 -7.50
N GLY A 22 8.68 -1.73 -7.97
CA GLY A 22 9.23 -2.18 -9.24
C GLY A 22 8.66 -1.42 -10.43
N ALA A 23 7.33 -1.24 -10.47
CA ALA A 23 6.66 -0.43 -11.49
C ALA A 23 7.09 1.05 -11.44
N LEU A 24 7.20 1.62 -10.24
CA LEU A 24 7.66 2.99 -10.02
C LEU A 24 9.11 3.19 -10.47
N SER A 25 9.99 2.22 -10.16
CA SER A 25 11.40 2.24 -10.58
C SER A 25 11.51 2.29 -12.10
N TYR A 26 10.74 1.44 -12.79
CA TYR A 26 10.68 1.43 -14.26
C TYR A 26 10.16 2.75 -14.83
N LEU A 27 9.06 3.30 -14.27
CA LEU A 27 8.49 4.59 -14.70
C LEU A 27 9.46 5.76 -14.51
N ALA A 28 10.20 5.75 -13.40
CA ALA A 28 11.13 6.82 -13.06
C ALA A 28 12.38 6.81 -13.95
N GLU A 29 12.89 5.62 -14.32
CA GLU A 29 14.00 5.47 -15.28
C GLU A 29 13.60 5.77 -16.74
N ASN A 30 12.40 5.34 -17.15
CA ASN A 30 11.91 5.49 -18.53
C ASN A 30 10.98 6.71 -18.71
N SER A 31 11.21 7.77 -17.95
CA SER A 31 10.35 8.95 -17.97
C SER A 31 10.49 9.74 -19.28
N ASP A 32 9.47 9.65 -20.13
CA ASP A 32 9.22 10.59 -21.24
C ASP A 32 8.64 11.92 -20.72
N ASP A 33 8.61 12.96 -21.57
CA ASP A 33 8.16 14.33 -21.22
C ASP A 33 6.70 14.45 -20.68
N ASN A 34 5.93 13.36 -20.67
CA ASN A 34 4.56 13.31 -20.15
C ASN A 34 4.41 12.75 -18.71
N ASN A 35 5.47 12.19 -18.11
CA ASN A 35 5.40 11.66 -16.75
C ASN A 35 5.58 12.79 -15.71
N ALA A 36 4.81 12.74 -14.61
CA ALA A 36 4.87 13.79 -13.59
C ALA A 36 6.21 13.80 -12.83
N LEU A 37 6.85 12.63 -12.65
CA LEU A 37 8.10 12.52 -11.90
C LEU A 37 9.29 12.02 -12.71
N LYS A 38 10.46 12.59 -12.42
CA LYS A 38 11.77 12.14 -12.92
C LYS A 38 12.66 11.70 -11.76
N LEU A 39 13.37 10.58 -11.94
CA LEU A 39 14.34 10.11 -10.95
C LEU A 39 15.49 11.11 -10.85
N VAL A 40 15.74 11.63 -9.65
CA VAL A 40 16.85 12.55 -9.39
C VAL A 40 17.97 11.76 -8.76
N GLU A 41 19.11 11.78 -9.43
CA GLU A 41 20.38 11.20 -9.00
C GLU A 41 20.53 9.67 -9.06
N LEU A 42 21.80 9.27 -9.07
CA LEU A 42 22.24 7.88 -8.96
C LEU A 42 22.01 7.42 -7.52
N GLN A 43 20.92 6.68 -7.29
CA GLN A 43 20.62 6.16 -5.97
C GLN A 43 21.68 5.13 -5.55
N GLU A 44 22.07 5.14 -4.26
CA GLU A 44 23.05 4.18 -3.73
C GLU A 44 22.60 2.73 -3.98
N GLN A 45 21.29 2.51 -3.97
CA GLN A 45 20.64 1.21 -4.15
C GLN A 45 20.19 0.98 -5.60
N ARG A 46 20.80 1.64 -6.61
CA ARG A 46 20.39 1.53 -8.02
C ARG A 46 20.27 0.09 -8.52
N TYR A 47 21.24 -0.77 -8.23
CA TYR A 47 21.19 -2.17 -8.66
C TYR A 47 19.93 -2.89 -8.15
N PHE A 48 19.50 -2.56 -6.94
CA PHE A 48 18.30 -3.12 -6.34
C PHE A 48 17.05 -2.61 -7.07
N PHE A 49 16.89 -1.31 -7.29
CA PHE A 49 15.73 -0.77 -8.02
C PHE A 49 15.66 -1.26 -9.46
N ASN A 50 16.80 -1.36 -10.16
CA ASN A 50 16.86 -1.89 -11.52
C ASN A 50 16.47 -3.37 -11.53
N SER A 51 16.91 -4.17 -10.55
CA SER A 51 16.45 -5.56 -10.43
C SER A 51 14.94 -5.68 -10.20
N LEU A 52 14.33 -4.76 -9.44
CA LEU A 52 12.89 -4.73 -9.22
C LEU A 52 12.15 -4.35 -10.50
N ALA A 53 12.66 -3.36 -11.24
CA ALA A 53 12.12 -2.96 -12.54
C ALA A 53 12.18 -4.12 -13.55
N ASP A 54 13.32 -4.79 -13.68
CA ASP A 54 13.51 -5.94 -14.57
C ASP A 54 12.56 -7.10 -14.23
N THR A 55 12.43 -7.43 -12.93
CA THR A 55 11.50 -8.45 -12.43
C THR A 55 10.05 -8.10 -12.79
N TRP A 56 9.67 -6.84 -12.64
CA TRP A 56 8.34 -6.34 -12.96
C TRP A 56 8.05 -6.40 -14.47
N VAL A 57 9.01 -5.96 -15.31
CA VAL A 57 8.92 -6.02 -16.78
C VAL A 57 8.78 -7.46 -17.25
N GLY A 58 9.56 -8.37 -16.66
CA GLY A 58 9.52 -9.81 -16.95
C GLY A 58 8.24 -10.54 -16.52
N CYS A 59 7.31 -9.83 -15.86
CA CYS A 59 6.11 -10.42 -15.27
C CYS A 59 6.46 -11.61 -14.36
N GLU A 60 7.50 -11.43 -13.55
CA GLU A 60 7.97 -12.43 -12.59
C GLU A 60 7.39 -12.14 -11.20
N PRO A 61 7.08 -13.17 -10.40
CA PRO A 61 6.61 -12.97 -9.04
C PRO A 61 7.66 -12.21 -8.22
N MET A 62 7.25 -11.08 -7.63
CA MET A 62 8.06 -10.36 -6.67
C MET A 62 8.30 -11.25 -5.45
N MET A 63 9.54 -11.71 -5.28
CA MET A 63 9.91 -12.46 -4.10
C MET A 63 9.81 -11.57 -2.87
N ARG A 64 9.43 -12.15 -1.73
CA ARG A 64 9.58 -11.46 -0.44
C ARG A 64 11.06 -11.17 -0.25
N THR A 65 11.47 -9.93 -0.52
CA THR A 65 12.83 -9.50 -0.21
C THR A 65 12.94 -9.43 1.30
N LYS A 66 13.66 -10.39 1.90
CA LYS A 66 14.29 -10.16 3.19
C LYS A 66 15.44 -9.18 2.92
N VAL A 67 15.10 -7.91 2.79
CA VAL A 67 16.09 -6.85 2.98
C VAL A 67 16.56 -7.07 4.41
N ASP A 68 17.88 -7.21 4.60
CA ASP A 68 18.44 -7.32 5.95
C ASP A 68 17.88 -6.14 6.76
N SER A 69 17.42 -6.45 7.98
CA SER A 69 16.53 -5.64 8.82
C SER A 69 17.10 -4.29 9.29
N GLN A 70 18.17 -3.78 8.66
CA GLN A 70 18.88 -2.57 9.06
C GLN A 70 18.92 -1.48 7.98
N ASP A 71 18.68 -1.79 6.70
CA ASP A 71 18.75 -0.79 5.63
C ASP A 71 17.36 -0.38 5.16
N SER A 72 16.95 0.84 5.52
CA SER A 72 15.78 1.49 4.91
C SER A 72 16.00 1.68 3.42
N ILE A 73 14.94 1.47 2.64
CA ILE A 73 14.97 1.76 1.20
C ILE A 73 14.57 3.20 1.01
N GLU A 74 15.41 3.96 0.31
CA GLU A 74 15.19 5.36 0.01
C GLU A 74 15.28 5.59 -1.50
N MET A 75 14.27 6.25 -2.05
CA MET A 75 14.20 6.65 -3.45
C MET A 75 13.93 8.15 -3.56
N THR A 76 14.92 8.89 -4.05
CA THR A 76 14.80 10.32 -4.36
C THR A 76 14.20 10.55 -5.74
N LEU A 77 13.12 11.33 -5.80
CA LEU A 77 12.36 11.67 -7.00
C LEU A 77 12.21 13.19 -7.10
N SER A 78 11.94 13.70 -8.32
CA SER A 78 11.51 15.10 -8.50
C SER A 78 10.22 15.24 -9.28
N ASP A 79 9.42 16.21 -8.85
CA ASP A 79 8.22 16.71 -9.53
C ASP A 79 8.39 18.19 -9.84
N LEU A 80 8.36 18.60 -11.11
CA LEU A 80 8.36 20.03 -11.48
C LEU A 80 9.45 20.88 -10.79
N GLY A 81 10.60 20.28 -10.46
CA GLY A 81 11.72 20.92 -9.75
C GLY A 81 11.70 20.80 -8.22
N LEU A 82 10.64 20.24 -7.63
CA LEU A 82 10.57 19.85 -6.22
C LEU A 82 11.15 18.44 -6.04
N THR A 83 12.19 18.30 -5.21
CA THR A 83 12.80 17.01 -4.89
C THR A 83 12.21 16.46 -3.59
N PHE A 84 11.97 15.15 -3.54
CA PHE A 84 11.42 14.48 -2.38
C PHE A 84 11.90 13.02 -2.30
N ASN A 85 11.86 12.45 -1.10
CA ASN A 85 12.28 11.09 -0.83
C ASN A 85 11.09 10.19 -0.52
N VAL A 86 11.09 9.01 -1.11
CA VAL A 86 10.20 7.90 -0.75
C VAL A 86 11.00 6.94 0.11
N GLU A 87 10.57 6.74 1.34
CA GLU A 87 11.25 5.90 2.32
C GLU A 87 10.37 4.73 2.75
N MET A 88 11.01 3.57 2.93
CA MET A 88 10.36 2.35 3.40
C MET A 88 11.22 1.71 4.48
N PRO A 89 10.67 1.46 5.69
CA PRO A 89 11.43 0.78 6.74
C PRO A 89 11.67 -0.70 6.38
N ASP A 90 10.76 -1.30 5.62
CA ASP A 90 10.92 -2.64 5.05
C ASP A 90 10.03 -2.83 3.81
N LEU A 91 10.44 -3.73 2.90
CA LEU A 91 9.56 -4.15 1.79
C LEU A 91 8.48 -5.13 2.22
N SER A 92 8.80 -6.00 3.20
CA SER A 92 7.97 -7.13 3.55
C SER A 92 6.68 -6.75 4.27
N GLY A 93 6.61 -5.57 4.91
CA GLY A 93 5.52 -5.13 5.78
C GLY A 93 5.57 -5.73 7.20
N GLU A 94 6.64 -6.43 7.56
CA GLU A 94 6.78 -7.09 8.85
C GLU A 94 6.99 -6.06 9.97
N THR A 95 7.68 -4.95 9.68
CA THR A 95 7.83 -3.83 10.63
C THR A 95 6.46 -3.31 11.08
N TRP A 96 5.54 -3.11 10.14
CA TRP A 96 4.18 -2.64 10.44
C TRP A 96 3.33 -3.69 11.14
N ALA A 97 3.51 -4.98 10.82
CA ALA A 97 2.85 -6.09 11.52
C ALA A 97 3.30 -6.18 12.99
N SER A 98 4.60 -6.03 13.27
CA SER A 98 5.15 -6.00 14.63
C SER A 98 4.58 -4.84 15.44
N ILE A 99 4.54 -3.63 14.85
CA ILE A 99 3.97 -2.44 15.51
C ILE A 99 2.50 -2.66 15.92
N TRP A 100 1.74 -3.40 15.12
CA TRP A 100 0.38 -3.79 15.49
C TRP A 100 0.38 -4.84 16.61
N ALA A 101 1.08 -5.96 16.43
CA ALA A 101 1.02 -7.09 17.34
C ALA A 101 1.60 -6.80 18.73
N GLU A 102 2.68 -6.02 18.79
CA GLU A 102 3.44 -5.76 20.01
C GLU A 102 3.10 -4.39 20.61
N HIS A 103 2.46 -3.50 19.85
CA HIS A 103 2.23 -2.10 20.22
C HIS A 103 3.52 -1.33 20.57
N GLU A 104 4.67 -1.80 20.06
CA GLU A 104 5.97 -1.15 20.22
C GLU A 104 6.42 -0.54 18.89
N VAL A 105 7.05 0.64 18.95
CA VAL A 105 7.62 1.31 17.78
C VAL A 105 9.11 1.50 18.00
N SER A 106 9.92 1.06 17.03
CA SER A 106 11.37 1.21 17.12
C SER A 106 11.78 2.69 16.99
N PRO A 107 12.94 3.09 17.58
CA PRO A 107 13.46 4.44 17.42
C PRO A 107 13.66 4.86 15.96
N GLU A 108 14.02 3.91 15.08
CA GLU A 108 14.25 4.13 13.65
C GLU A 108 12.95 4.49 12.93
N VAL A 109 11.86 3.75 13.17
CA VAL A 109 10.54 4.05 12.59
C VAL A 109 10.00 5.38 13.11
N ASN A 110 10.18 5.66 14.40
CA ASN A 110 9.79 6.95 14.98
C ASN A 110 10.59 8.11 14.36
N HIS A 111 11.90 7.94 14.15
CA HIS A 111 12.74 8.93 13.50
C HIS A 111 12.28 9.19 12.06
N LEU A 112 12.07 8.12 11.28
CA LEU A 112 11.52 8.16 9.93
C LEU A 112 10.22 8.97 9.86
N LEU A 113 9.22 8.59 10.67
CA LEU A 113 7.91 9.25 10.65
C LEU A 113 7.97 10.71 11.13
N SER A 114 8.87 11.03 12.07
CA SER A 114 9.02 12.40 12.58
C SER A 114 9.46 13.42 11.53
N GLN A 115 10.04 12.95 10.43
CA GLN A 115 10.51 13.77 9.31
C GLN A 115 9.53 13.79 8.12
N CYS A 116 8.39 13.09 8.22
CA CYS A 116 7.46 12.91 7.12
C CYS A 116 6.16 13.67 7.36
N THR A 117 5.58 14.19 6.27
CA THR A 117 4.25 14.82 6.25
C THR A 117 3.23 14.02 5.45
N SER A 118 3.70 12.99 4.73
CA SER A 118 2.87 12.23 3.80
C SER A 118 3.07 10.72 3.94
N VAL A 119 1.96 9.99 3.91
CA VAL A 119 1.91 8.52 4.02
C VAL A 119 1.23 7.92 2.80
N ALA A 120 1.83 6.88 2.23
CA ALA A 120 1.16 6.01 1.27
C ALA A 120 0.88 4.66 1.94
N PHE A 121 -0.37 4.37 2.25
CA PHE A 121 -0.77 3.16 2.96
C PHE A 121 -1.38 2.13 2.00
N PHE A 122 -0.74 0.97 1.91
CA PHE A 122 -1.09 -0.10 0.98
C PHE A 122 -1.99 -1.16 1.63
N ILE A 123 -3.10 -1.50 0.96
CA ILE A 123 -4.04 -2.54 1.34
C ILE A 123 -4.31 -3.41 0.11
N HIS A 124 -4.15 -4.72 0.23
CA HIS A 124 -4.49 -5.65 -0.86
C HIS A 124 -5.97 -6.01 -0.79
N VAL A 125 -6.72 -5.77 -1.87
CA VAL A 125 -8.19 -5.94 -1.87
C VAL A 125 -8.65 -7.36 -1.59
N ASP A 126 -7.92 -8.37 -2.08
CA ASP A 126 -8.27 -9.78 -1.84
C ASP A 126 -7.90 -10.28 -0.42
N ASN A 127 -7.11 -9.53 0.35
CA ASN A 127 -6.61 -9.94 1.67
C ASN A 127 -7.30 -9.17 2.80
N ILE A 128 -8.52 -8.69 2.59
CA ILE A 128 -9.29 -7.97 3.61
C ILE A 128 -9.96 -8.99 4.54
N SER A 129 -9.57 -8.95 5.81
CA SER A 129 -10.21 -9.70 6.90
C SER A 129 -11.31 -8.86 7.54
N THR A 130 -12.55 -9.31 7.43
CA THR A 130 -13.71 -8.72 8.09
C THR A 130 -14.14 -9.57 9.29
N PRO A 131 -14.48 -8.96 10.44
CA PRO A 131 -14.96 -9.72 11.58
C PRO A 131 -16.33 -10.32 11.26
N LEU A 132 -16.56 -11.57 11.68
CA LEU A 132 -17.88 -12.18 11.63
C LEU A 132 -18.79 -11.50 12.67
N SER A 133 -19.99 -11.13 12.26
CA SER A 133 -21.02 -10.69 13.20
C SER A 133 -21.52 -11.87 14.03
N LEU A 134 -21.94 -11.60 15.27
CA LEU A 134 -22.58 -12.62 16.13
C LEU A 134 -23.81 -13.26 15.45
N SER A 135 -24.52 -12.53 14.59
CA SER A 135 -25.63 -13.05 13.81
C SER A 135 -25.20 -14.05 12.75
N GLU A 136 -24.12 -13.77 12.02
CA GLU A 136 -23.56 -14.68 11.01
C GLU A 136 -23.02 -15.94 11.68
N GLU A 137 -22.28 -15.78 12.77
CA GLU A 137 -21.75 -16.89 13.57
C GLU A 137 -22.89 -17.78 14.09
N ASN A 138 -23.93 -17.19 14.70
CA ASN A 138 -25.09 -17.94 15.16
C ASN A 138 -25.81 -18.67 14.02
N SER A 139 -25.91 -18.06 12.84
CA SER A 139 -26.54 -18.68 11.67
C SER A 139 -25.72 -19.89 11.17
N MET A 140 -24.39 -19.77 11.16
CA MET A 140 -23.49 -20.88 10.81
C MET A 140 -23.60 -22.04 11.81
N LEU A 141 -23.67 -21.71 13.11
CA LEU A 141 -23.83 -22.70 14.18
C LEU A 141 -25.16 -23.45 14.07
N GLN A 142 -26.27 -22.76 13.81
CA GLN A 142 -27.59 -23.40 13.66
C GLN A 142 -27.73 -24.25 12.39
N GLY A 143 -27.03 -23.89 11.31
CA GLY A 143 -26.97 -24.70 10.09
C GLY A 143 -26.06 -25.94 10.23
N SER A 144 -25.12 -25.91 11.17
CA SER A 144 -24.22 -27.02 11.45
C SER A 144 -24.87 -28.01 12.44
N SER A 145 -25.34 -29.16 11.96
CA SER A 145 -25.73 -30.29 12.83
C SER A 145 -24.48 -30.94 13.45
N ARG A 146 -23.69 -30.20 14.23
CA ARG A 146 -22.54 -30.74 14.97
C ARG A 146 -23.04 -31.42 16.25
N ILE A 147 -23.56 -32.64 16.09
CA ILE A 147 -23.72 -33.59 17.20
C ILE A 147 -22.41 -34.39 17.28
N GLY A 148 -21.39 -33.79 17.88
CA GLY A 148 -20.09 -34.43 18.11
C GLY A 148 -19.36 -33.73 19.26
N PRO A 149 -18.51 -34.44 20.02
CA PRO A 149 -17.77 -33.81 21.12
C PRO A 149 -16.93 -32.65 20.57
N LEU A 150 -16.95 -31.52 21.27
CA LEU A 150 -16.07 -30.37 21.03
C LEU A 150 -14.62 -30.81 21.30
N SER A 151 -13.94 -31.36 20.29
CA SER A 151 -12.59 -31.93 20.44
C SER A 151 -11.53 -31.32 19.54
N GLU A 152 -11.84 -30.24 18.82
CA GLU A 152 -10.78 -29.41 18.24
C GLU A 152 -10.23 -28.48 19.34
N PRO A 153 -8.91 -28.45 19.57
CA PRO A 153 -8.33 -27.51 20.52
C PRO A 153 -8.67 -26.09 20.08
N LEU A 154 -9.16 -25.27 21.03
CA LEU A 154 -9.40 -23.85 20.78
C LEU A 154 -8.11 -23.22 20.28
N GLU A 155 -8.17 -22.59 19.11
CA GLU A 155 -7.04 -21.84 18.58
C GLU A 155 -6.71 -20.68 19.53
N VAL A 156 -5.42 -20.53 19.86
CA VAL A 156 -4.94 -19.41 20.67
C VAL A 156 -5.03 -18.15 19.81
N TRP A 157 -5.61 -17.09 20.37
CA TRP A 157 -5.72 -15.82 19.67
C TRP A 157 -4.33 -15.25 19.31
N ASP A 158 -4.24 -14.72 18.10
CA ASP A 158 -3.04 -14.15 17.49
C ASP A 158 -3.43 -12.83 16.80
N ALA A 159 -2.74 -11.75 17.13
CA ALA A 159 -3.05 -10.41 16.67
C ALA A 159 -2.90 -10.22 15.15
N ASN A 160 -1.92 -10.88 14.54
CA ASN A 160 -1.64 -10.76 13.11
C ASN A 160 -2.59 -11.62 12.28
N LYS A 161 -3.12 -12.70 12.86
CA LYS A 161 -4.04 -13.62 12.17
C LYS A 161 -5.51 -13.22 12.33
N HIS A 162 -5.93 -12.81 13.52
CA HIS A 162 -7.35 -12.73 13.87
C HIS A 162 -7.91 -11.31 13.87
N ALA A 163 -7.07 -10.27 13.81
CA ALA A 163 -7.55 -8.90 13.77
C ALA A 163 -8.17 -8.56 12.40
N SER A 164 -9.21 -7.72 12.41
CA SER A 164 -9.79 -7.20 11.17
C SER A 164 -8.86 -6.19 10.50
N THR A 165 -8.76 -6.22 9.17
CA THR A 165 -7.85 -5.34 8.41
C THR A 165 -8.12 -3.86 8.68
N GLN A 166 -9.39 -3.46 8.81
CA GLN A 166 -9.75 -2.06 9.09
C GLN A 166 -9.30 -1.60 10.49
N ALA A 167 -9.37 -2.45 11.51
CA ALA A 167 -8.92 -2.11 12.86
C ALA A 167 -7.40 -1.93 12.91
N VAL A 168 -6.67 -2.87 12.29
CA VAL A 168 -5.20 -2.79 12.17
C VAL A 168 -4.80 -1.53 11.42
N THR A 169 -5.45 -1.26 10.28
CA THR A 169 -5.14 -0.09 9.44
C THR A 169 -5.36 1.22 10.19
N VAL A 170 -6.50 1.38 10.87
CA VAL A 170 -6.80 2.60 11.63
C VAL A 170 -5.81 2.80 12.77
N ASP A 171 -5.48 1.75 13.54
CA ASP A 171 -4.49 1.84 14.61
C ASP A 171 -3.10 2.25 14.08
N LEU A 172 -2.63 1.63 13.00
CA LEU A 172 -1.36 1.99 12.38
C LEU A 172 -1.35 3.43 11.84
N LEU A 173 -2.46 3.90 11.26
CA LEU A 173 -2.58 5.29 10.78
C LEU A 173 -2.58 6.29 11.94
N ILE A 174 -3.26 6.00 13.05
CA ILE A 174 -3.23 6.82 14.26
C ILE A 174 -1.81 6.87 14.83
N LYS A 175 -1.14 5.73 14.98
CA LYS A 175 0.25 5.65 15.45
C LYS A 175 1.17 6.46 14.53
N ALA A 176 1.10 6.23 13.22
CA ALA A 176 1.89 6.96 12.23
C ALA A 176 1.68 8.48 12.34
N SER A 177 0.42 8.92 12.33
CA SER A 177 0.06 10.33 12.52
C SER A 177 0.65 10.89 13.81
N SER A 178 0.54 10.20 14.94
CA SER A 178 1.00 10.71 16.24
C SER A 178 2.51 11.01 16.28
N MET A 179 3.30 10.31 15.46
CA MET A 179 4.75 10.48 15.35
C MET A 179 5.15 11.53 14.31
N MET A 180 4.30 11.77 13.31
CA MET A 180 4.54 12.78 12.27
C MET A 180 4.41 14.20 12.81
N GLN A 181 5.30 15.09 12.33
CA GLN A 181 5.28 16.51 12.68
C GLN A 181 4.44 17.33 11.69
N GLY A 182 3.98 18.51 12.14
CA GLY A 182 3.21 19.45 11.32
C GLY A 182 1.71 19.15 11.27
N ALA A 183 0.92 20.13 10.84
CA ALA A 183 -0.55 20.03 10.76
C ALA A 183 -1.07 19.60 9.37
N ASN A 184 -0.23 19.69 8.33
CA ASN A 184 -0.62 19.42 6.94
C ASN A 184 -0.32 17.96 6.56
N LYS A 185 -0.74 17.00 7.41
CA LYS A 185 -0.51 15.58 7.16
C LYS A 185 -1.43 15.07 6.06
N ARG A 186 -0.90 14.26 5.16
CA ARG A 186 -1.66 13.64 4.07
C ARG A 186 -1.49 12.14 4.02
N VAL A 187 -2.54 11.45 3.58
CA VAL A 187 -2.50 10.00 3.37
C VAL A 187 -3.13 9.58 2.04
N ALA A 188 -2.40 8.80 1.25
CA ALA A 188 -2.93 8.07 0.11
C ALA A 188 -3.22 6.63 0.53
N ILE A 189 -4.47 6.20 0.43
CA ILE A 189 -4.81 4.78 0.58
C ILE A 189 -4.72 4.13 -0.79
N ILE A 190 -3.82 3.17 -0.93
CA ILE A 190 -3.56 2.44 -2.17
C ILE A 190 -4.17 1.04 -2.02
N LEU A 191 -5.29 0.83 -2.71
CA LEU A 191 -5.95 -0.46 -2.84
C LEU A 191 -5.28 -1.24 -3.98
N SER A 192 -4.35 -2.12 -3.63
CA SER A 192 -3.59 -2.92 -4.59
C SER A 192 -4.38 -4.13 -5.10
N ALA A 193 -3.95 -4.66 -6.25
CA ALA A 193 -4.65 -5.71 -7.00
C ALA A 193 -6.06 -5.31 -7.45
N TRP A 194 -6.23 -4.04 -7.80
CA TRP A 194 -7.54 -3.48 -8.15
C TRP A 194 -8.20 -4.14 -9.38
N ASP A 195 -7.44 -4.85 -10.20
CA ASP A 195 -7.89 -5.60 -11.37
C ASP A 195 -8.76 -6.82 -11.00
N THR A 196 -8.77 -7.22 -9.73
CA THR A 196 -9.64 -8.28 -9.22
C THR A 196 -11.02 -7.77 -8.80
N VAL A 197 -11.18 -6.46 -8.62
CA VAL A 197 -12.46 -5.83 -8.28
C VAL A 197 -13.35 -5.76 -9.53
N SER A 198 -14.63 -6.11 -9.37
CA SER A 198 -15.58 -6.11 -10.49
C SER A 198 -15.72 -4.70 -11.11
N PRO A 199 -15.64 -4.54 -12.44
CA PRO A 199 -15.77 -3.24 -13.10
C PRO A 199 -17.11 -2.54 -12.87
N ASP A 200 -18.16 -3.35 -12.63
CA ASP A 200 -19.52 -2.86 -12.39
C ASP A 200 -19.70 -2.35 -10.95
N ASP A 201 -18.75 -2.65 -10.07
CA ASP A 201 -18.80 -2.34 -8.66
C ASP A 201 -17.63 -1.44 -8.25
N GLN A 202 -17.94 -0.15 -8.13
CA GLN A 202 -17.39 0.76 -7.12
C GLN A 202 -16.12 1.52 -7.51
N SER A 203 -16.18 2.85 -7.38
CA SER A 203 -14.98 3.68 -7.21
C SER A 203 -14.17 3.22 -5.98
N PRO A 204 -12.84 3.43 -5.92
CA PRO A 204 -12.01 3.07 -4.77
C PRO A 204 -12.54 3.57 -3.42
N GLN A 205 -13.09 4.79 -3.36
CA GLN A 205 -13.66 5.32 -2.12
C GLN A 205 -14.96 4.61 -1.71
N ASN A 206 -15.84 4.33 -2.67
CA ASN A 206 -17.06 3.57 -2.43
C ASN A 206 -16.75 2.16 -1.92
N PHE A 207 -15.71 1.51 -2.48
CA PHE A 207 -15.23 0.21 -2.02
C PHE A 207 -14.83 0.24 -0.54
N ILE A 208 -14.02 1.22 -0.11
CA ILE A 208 -13.67 1.36 1.31
C ILE A 208 -14.90 1.64 2.16
N SER A 209 -15.86 2.44 1.68
CA SER A 209 -17.08 2.75 2.44
C SER A 209 -17.94 1.52 2.76
N ILE A 210 -17.89 0.50 1.89
CA ILE A 210 -18.62 -0.76 2.03
C ILE A 210 -17.79 -1.80 2.77
N GLN A 211 -16.55 -2.03 2.33
CA GLN A 211 -15.70 -3.13 2.83
C GLN A 211 -15.00 -2.79 4.15
N MET A 212 -14.70 -1.51 4.41
CA MET A 212 -13.97 -1.05 5.59
C MET A 212 -14.59 0.24 6.16
N PRO A 213 -15.86 0.19 6.63
CA PRO A 213 -16.59 1.38 7.06
C PRO A 213 -15.94 2.10 8.24
N LEU A 214 -15.20 1.41 9.11
CA LEU A 214 -14.43 2.05 10.19
C LEU A 214 -13.32 2.94 9.61
N LEU A 215 -12.55 2.40 8.65
CA LEU A 215 -11.50 3.16 7.97
C LEU A 215 -12.10 4.35 7.21
N TYR A 216 -13.21 4.14 6.52
CA TYR A 216 -13.92 5.21 5.82
C TYR A 216 -14.31 6.35 6.78
N GLN A 217 -14.93 6.03 7.92
CA GLN A 217 -15.32 7.03 8.90
C GLN A 217 -14.11 7.75 9.51
N TYR A 218 -13.05 7.00 9.83
CA TYR A 218 -11.81 7.54 10.33
C TYR A 218 -11.20 8.57 9.37
N LEU A 219 -11.04 8.24 8.08
CA LEU A 219 -10.47 9.15 7.08
C LEU A 219 -11.34 10.40 6.90
N ASN A 220 -12.67 10.25 6.85
CA ASN A 220 -13.59 11.39 6.71
C ASN A 220 -13.64 12.29 7.94
N SER A 221 -13.26 11.79 9.12
CA SER A 221 -13.17 12.61 10.33
C SER A 221 -12.08 13.68 10.25
N ARG A 222 -11.06 13.47 9.40
CA ARG A 222 -9.89 14.35 9.22
C ARG A 222 -9.19 14.74 10.54
N LEU A 223 -9.26 13.87 11.56
CA LEU A 223 -8.66 14.12 12.87
C LEU A 223 -7.13 14.09 12.81
N ASP A 224 -6.59 13.11 12.09
CA ASP A 224 -5.14 12.86 11.99
C ASP A 224 -4.53 13.38 10.69
N PHE A 225 -5.26 13.23 9.59
CA PHE A 225 -4.82 13.63 8.26
C PHE A 225 -5.74 14.73 7.74
N ARG A 226 -5.15 15.87 7.35
CA ARG A 226 -5.87 17.02 6.82
C ARG A 226 -6.59 16.66 5.52
N ASP A 227 -5.89 15.94 4.65
CA ASP A 227 -6.39 15.49 3.36
C ASP A 227 -6.03 14.02 3.13
N PHE A 228 -6.95 13.29 2.47
CA PHE A 228 -6.72 11.92 2.05
C PHE A 228 -7.24 11.70 0.63
N LYS A 229 -6.66 10.73 -0.07
CA LYS A 229 -7.17 10.19 -1.33
C LYS A 229 -7.14 8.67 -1.31
N VAL A 230 -8.05 8.05 -2.05
CA VAL A 230 -8.12 6.60 -2.21
C VAL A 230 -7.91 6.26 -3.68
N TYR A 231 -6.99 5.37 -3.95
CA TYR A 231 -6.61 4.93 -5.30
C TYR A 231 -6.80 3.42 -5.43
N GLY A 232 -7.41 2.99 -6.53
CA GLY A 232 -7.36 1.61 -6.98
C GLY A 232 -6.14 1.43 -7.86
N VAL A 233 -5.23 0.53 -7.50
CA VAL A 233 -3.96 0.33 -8.22
C VAL A 233 -3.75 -1.12 -8.63
N SER A 234 -3.58 -1.32 -9.92
CA SER A 234 -3.04 -2.54 -10.53
C SER A 234 -1.66 -2.24 -11.06
N ALA A 235 -0.64 -2.38 -10.22
CA ALA A 235 0.75 -2.09 -10.61
C ALA A 235 1.29 -3.04 -11.70
N GLN A 236 0.84 -4.30 -11.72
CA GLN A 236 1.18 -5.25 -12.78
C GLN A 236 0.16 -5.28 -13.93
N GLY A 237 -1.06 -4.83 -13.68
CA GLY A 237 -2.16 -4.85 -14.66
C GLY A 237 -2.95 -6.16 -14.76
N GLY A 238 -2.52 -7.23 -14.09
CA GLY A 238 -3.20 -8.52 -14.13
C GLY A 238 -2.53 -9.62 -13.30
N CYS A 239 -3.17 -10.79 -13.30
CA CYS A 239 -2.75 -11.97 -12.54
C CYS A 239 -1.60 -12.70 -13.25
N LEU A 240 -0.40 -12.67 -12.66
CA LEU A 240 0.81 -13.29 -13.23
C LEU A 240 0.66 -14.79 -13.55
N THR A 241 -0.13 -15.55 -12.80
CA THR A 241 -0.29 -16.99 -13.05
C THR A 241 -1.24 -17.31 -14.20
N LYS A 242 -2.11 -16.38 -14.59
CA LYS A 242 -3.16 -16.59 -15.60
C LYS A 242 -2.95 -15.77 -16.87
N GLN A 243 -2.29 -14.62 -16.76
CA GLN A 243 -2.25 -13.58 -17.80
C GLN A 243 -0.82 -13.18 -18.19
N LYS A 244 0.20 -13.97 -17.81
CA LYS A 244 1.61 -13.62 -18.08
C LYS A 244 1.87 -13.29 -19.55
N ASP A 245 1.49 -14.17 -20.46
CA ASP A 245 1.76 -14.00 -21.90
C ASP A 245 1.06 -12.74 -22.43
N ALA A 246 -0.21 -12.54 -22.06
CA ALA A 246 -0.97 -11.35 -22.46
C ALA A 246 -0.38 -10.04 -21.89
N LEU A 247 0.22 -10.07 -20.71
CA LEU A 247 0.93 -8.91 -20.15
C LEU A 247 2.24 -8.65 -20.91
N LEU A 248 2.98 -9.71 -21.23
CA LEU A 248 4.24 -9.62 -21.98
C LEU A 248 4.03 -9.14 -23.43
N ASP A 249 2.88 -9.41 -24.03
CA ASP A 249 2.50 -8.94 -25.37
C ASP A 249 2.23 -7.42 -25.44
N ILE A 250 2.15 -6.72 -24.31
CA ILE A 250 2.01 -5.26 -24.28
C ILE A 250 3.39 -4.62 -24.51
N ASP A 251 3.53 -3.95 -25.66
CA ASP A 251 4.78 -3.32 -26.14
C ASP A 251 5.42 -2.38 -25.12
N ASP A 252 4.63 -1.49 -24.54
CA ASP A 252 5.07 -0.60 -23.46
C ASP A 252 4.58 -1.15 -22.10
N PRO A 253 5.49 -1.66 -21.24
CA PRO A 253 5.14 -2.14 -19.92
C PRO A 253 4.34 -1.14 -19.07
N THR A 254 4.54 0.17 -19.25
CA THR A 254 3.80 1.19 -18.47
C THR A 254 2.30 1.12 -18.72
N HIS A 255 1.87 0.72 -19.92
CA HIS A 255 0.45 0.56 -20.26
C HIS A 255 -0.25 -0.58 -19.50
N ARG A 256 0.52 -1.46 -18.82
CA ARG A 256 -0.02 -2.48 -17.92
C ARG A 256 -0.58 -1.85 -16.65
N ILE A 257 0.03 -0.77 -16.18
CA ILE A 257 -0.34 -0.10 -14.94
C ILE A 257 -1.73 0.49 -15.10
N LYS A 258 -2.60 0.26 -14.10
CA LYS A 258 -3.88 0.96 -13.99
C LYS A 258 -3.99 1.61 -12.63
N VAL A 259 -4.25 2.91 -12.64
CA VAL A 259 -4.58 3.72 -11.47
C VAL A 259 -5.98 4.27 -11.69
N ILE A 260 -6.88 4.02 -10.76
CA ILE A 260 -8.24 4.54 -10.73
C ILE A 260 -8.35 5.51 -9.56
N GLU A 261 -8.75 6.75 -9.86
CA GLU A 261 -9.09 7.76 -8.87
C GLU A 261 -10.57 7.69 -8.49
N ASN A 262 -10.94 8.41 -7.42
CA ASN A 262 -12.30 8.42 -6.89
C ASN A 262 -13.38 8.83 -7.91
N GLU A 263 -13.06 9.73 -8.84
CA GLU A 263 -14.01 10.21 -9.86
C GLU A 263 -14.15 9.26 -11.06
N GLY A 264 -13.51 8.08 -11.00
CA GLY A 264 -13.47 7.12 -12.11
C GLY A 264 -12.44 7.48 -13.18
N ALA A 265 -11.67 8.55 -12.98
CA ALA A 265 -10.54 8.86 -13.84
C ALA A 265 -9.50 7.73 -13.77
N GLN A 266 -9.06 7.26 -14.93
CA GLN A 266 -8.07 6.20 -15.07
C GLN A 266 -6.80 6.73 -15.74
N HIS A 267 -5.63 6.37 -15.24
CA HIS A 267 -4.33 6.61 -15.88
C HIS A 267 -3.33 5.50 -15.55
N ASN A 268 -2.19 5.50 -16.24
CA ASN A 268 -1.18 4.43 -16.13
C ASN A 268 0.09 4.90 -15.39
N ASP A 269 -0.05 5.98 -14.63
CA ASP A 269 1.07 6.72 -14.06
C ASP A 269 1.01 6.73 -12.53
N LEU A 270 1.82 5.87 -11.87
CA LEU A 270 1.91 5.81 -10.41
C LEU A 270 2.47 7.09 -9.79
N THR A 271 3.21 7.88 -10.58
CA THR A 271 3.94 9.06 -10.10
C THR A 271 2.98 10.17 -9.68
N LYS A 272 1.78 10.23 -10.25
CA LYS A 272 0.72 11.18 -9.86
C LYS A 272 0.24 11.00 -8.42
N ILE A 273 0.27 9.76 -7.89
CA ILE A 273 -0.08 9.50 -6.49
C ILE A 273 0.92 10.20 -5.56
N LEU A 274 2.20 10.09 -5.89
CA LEU A 274 3.29 10.69 -5.12
C LEU A 274 3.32 12.21 -5.28
N SER A 275 3.11 12.71 -6.50
CA SER A 275 2.93 14.14 -6.80
C SER A 275 1.86 14.77 -5.91
N TRP A 276 0.70 14.14 -5.77
CA TRP A 276 -0.36 14.63 -4.87
C TRP A 276 0.04 14.63 -3.39
N LEU A 277 0.84 13.65 -2.95
CA LEU A 277 1.35 13.59 -1.59
C LEU A 277 2.35 14.71 -1.28
N VAL A 278 3.05 15.26 -2.29
CA VAL A 278 4.08 16.29 -2.07
C VAL A 278 3.63 17.70 -2.46
N ASN A 279 2.63 17.87 -3.30
CA ASN A 279 2.19 19.19 -3.77
C ASN A 279 1.05 19.75 -2.93
N GLU A 280 1.25 20.89 -2.26
CA GLU A 280 0.24 21.54 -1.40
C GLU A 280 -1.03 21.98 -2.15
#